data_AF-A0A9X4L4D7-F1
#
_entry.id   AF-A0A9X4L4D7-F1
#
_cell.length_a   1.000
_cell.length_b   1.000
_cell.length_c   1.000
_cell.angle_alpha   90.00
_cell.angle_beta   90.00
_cell.angle_gamma   90.00
#
_symmetry.space_group_name_H-M   'P 1'
#
loop_
_entity.id
_entity.type
_entity.pdbx_description
1 polymer ?
#
loop_
_entity_poly.entity_id
_entity_poly.type
_entity_poly.pdbx_seq_one_letter_code
_entity_poly.pdbx_strand_id
1 'polypeptide(L)'
;MIQITTEQVNEYLGLINDQNPVHQHIVPGQLIVQLALTNKKLAWVAYKVKYMATVEINESLNFELVTNEKMVISNQSGDVKIFIVKI
;
A
#
# COMPACT_ATOMS: atom_id res chain seq x y z
N MET A 1 11.62 -3.53 -4.92
CA MET A 1 10.53 -2.68 -5.44
C MET A 1 9.38 -3.59 -5.87
N ILE A 2 8.15 -3.14 -5.74
CA ILE A 2 6.95 -3.88 -6.11
C ILE A 2 6.08 -3.02 -7.00
N GLN A 3 5.40 -3.64 -7.96
CA GLN A 3 4.35 -3.02 -8.76
C GLN A 3 3.06 -3.77 -8.50
N ILE A 4 1.96 -3.04 -8.43
CA ILE A 4 0.63 -3.61 -8.22
C ILE A 4 -0.11 -3.48 -9.55
N THR A 5 -0.43 -4.62 -10.15
CA THR A 5 -1.05 -4.66 -11.48
C THR A 5 -2.56 -4.49 -11.41
N THR A 6 -3.17 -4.17 -12.55
CA THR A 6 -4.64 -4.09 -12.69
C THR A 6 -5.31 -5.39 -12.29
N GLU A 7 -4.72 -6.54 -12.64
CA GLU A 7 -5.25 -7.86 -12.26
C GLU A 7 -5.29 -8.05 -10.75
N GLN A 8 -4.20 -7.69 -10.06
CA GLN A 8 -4.13 -7.78 -8.60
C GLN A 8 -5.13 -6.83 -7.91
N VAL A 9 -5.32 -5.63 -8.47
CA VAL A 9 -6.36 -4.70 -7.97
C VAL A 9 -7.74 -5.31 -8.16
N ASN A 10 -8.06 -5.82 -9.35
CA ASN A 10 -9.38 -6.41 -9.63
C ASN A 10 -9.67 -7.65 -8.77
N GLU A 11 -8.68 -8.52 -8.56
CA GLU A 11 -8.80 -9.66 -7.66
C GLU A 11 -9.11 -9.21 -6.23
N TYR A 12 -8.36 -8.22 -5.72
CA TYR A 12 -8.59 -7.65 -4.40
C TYR A 12 -10.00 -7.03 -4.26
N LEU A 13 -10.41 -6.20 -5.23
CA LEU A 13 -11.74 -5.58 -5.23
C LEU A 13 -12.86 -6.62 -5.26
N GLY A 14 -12.68 -7.72 -5.99
CA GLY A 14 -13.61 -8.84 -6.01
C GLY A 14 -13.76 -9.53 -4.65
N LEU A 15 -12.68 -9.64 -3.88
CA LEU A 15 -12.70 -10.25 -2.54
C LEU A 15 -13.42 -9.37 -1.50
N ILE A 16 -13.22 -8.05 -1.55
CA ILE A 16 -13.83 -7.11 -0.60
C ILE A 16 -15.16 -6.52 -1.11
N ASN A 17 -15.57 -6.90 -2.32
CA ASN A 17 -16.73 -6.37 -3.02
C ASN A 17 -16.77 -4.83 -3.09
N ASP A 18 -15.62 -4.20 -3.34
CA ASP A 18 -15.51 -2.76 -3.53
C ASP A 18 -15.71 -2.42 -5.00
N GLN A 19 -16.77 -1.67 -5.29
CA GLN A 19 -17.17 -1.25 -6.65
C GLN A 19 -16.79 0.20 -6.94
N ASN A 20 -15.91 0.80 -6.13
CA ASN A 20 -15.55 2.20 -6.29
C ASN A 20 -14.77 2.41 -7.62
N PRO A 21 -15.30 3.21 -8.56
CA PRO A 21 -14.73 3.37 -9.89
C PRO A 21 -13.34 4.02 -9.90
N VAL A 22 -12.93 4.68 -8.80
CA VAL A 22 -11.57 5.25 -8.69
C VAL A 22 -10.49 4.19 -8.90
N HIS A 23 -10.78 2.93 -8.56
CA HIS A 23 -9.81 1.84 -8.66
C HIS A 23 -9.57 1.32 -10.09
N GLN A 24 -10.16 1.97 -11.10
CA GLN A 24 -9.76 1.80 -12.50
C GLN A 24 -8.38 2.39 -12.79
N HIS A 25 -7.91 3.33 -11.96
CA HIS A 25 -6.64 4.04 -12.17
C HIS A 25 -5.73 4.05 -10.94
N ILE A 26 -6.31 4.02 -9.73
CA ILE A 26 -5.56 4.09 -8.48
C ILE A 26 -5.65 2.80 -7.67
N VAL A 27 -4.53 2.42 -7.06
CA VAL A 27 -4.47 1.25 -6.17
C VAL A 27 -5.19 1.56 -4.85
N PRO A 28 -6.05 0.67 -4.34
CA PRO A 28 -6.62 0.81 -2.99
C PRO A 28 -5.54 0.94 -1.92
N GLY A 29 -5.62 1.99 -1.10
CA GLY A 29 -4.63 2.23 -0.05
C GLY A 29 -4.52 1.06 0.94
N GLN A 30 -5.62 0.38 1.22
CA GLN A 30 -5.68 -0.79 2.09
C GLN A 30 -4.89 -1.98 1.52
N LEU A 31 -4.97 -2.22 0.21
CA LEU A 31 -4.18 -3.26 -0.47
C LEU A 31 -2.68 -3.00 -0.32
N ILE A 32 -2.25 -1.75 -0.51
CA ILE A 32 -0.84 -1.36 -0.35
C ILE A 32 -0.36 -1.63 1.08
N VAL A 33 -1.16 -1.25 2.08
CA VAL A 33 -0.85 -1.47 3.50
C VAL A 33 -0.71 -2.96 3.81
N GLN A 34 -1.65 -3.78 3.35
CA GLN A 34 -1.59 -5.24 3.54
C GLN A 34 -0.34 -5.84 2.91
N LEU A 35 -0.06 -5.51 1.64
CA LEU A 35 1.13 -5.97 0.94
C LEU A 35 2.41 -5.56 1.67
N ALA A 36 2.48 -4.33 2.17
CA ALA A 36 3.67 -3.82 2.85
C ALA A 36 3.95 -4.56 4.17
N LEU A 37 2.91 -4.80 4.99
CA LEU A 37 3.03 -5.58 6.22
C LEU A 37 3.39 -7.05 5.95
N THR A 38 2.74 -7.69 4.97
CA THR A 38 3.02 -9.09 4.59
C THR A 38 4.43 -9.23 4.01
N ASN A 39 4.85 -8.34 3.12
CA ASN A 39 6.18 -8.38 2.48
C ASN A 39 7.31 -8.26 3.52
N LYS A 40 7.11 -7.43 4.55
CA LYS A 40 8.08 -7.28 5.66
C LYS A 40 7.85 -8.25 6.83
N LYS A 41 6.89 -9.19 6.71
CA LYS A 41 6.54 -10.17 7.74
C LYS A 41 6.22 -9.51 9.10
N LEU A 42 5.55 -8.37 9.07
CA LEU A 42 5.17 -7.63 10.27
C LEU A 42 3.79 -8.08 10.76
N ALA A 43 3.73 -8.55 12.01
CA ALA A 43 2.51 -8.96 12.68
C ALA A 43 2.06 -7.88 13.70
N TRP A 44 1.97 -6.62 13.28
CA TRP A 44 1.49 -5.55 14.15
C TRP A 44 -0.01 -5.71 14.42
N VAL A 45 -0.38 -5.84 15.69
CA VAL A 45 -1.78 -5.98 16.12
C VAL A 45 -2.55 -4.67 15.96
N ALA A 46 -1.87 -3.54 16.18
CA ALA A 46 -2.45 -2.21 16.06
C ALA A 46 -1.46 -1.26 15.37
N TYR A 47 -1.97 -0.44 14.46
CA TYR A 47 -1.19 0.56 13.74
C TYR A 47 -2.09 1.69 13.23
N LYS A 48 -1.50 2.87 12.99
CA LYS A 48 -2.12 3.99 12.28
C LYS A 48 -1.54 4.06 10.88
N VAL A 49 -2.41 4.37 9.91
CA VAL A 49 -2.01 4.61 8.53
C VAL A 49 -2.28 6.08 8.20
N LYS A 50 -1.30 6.73 7.56
CA LYS A 50 -1.45 8.07 6.99
C LYS A 50 -1.20 8.01 5.49
N TYR A 51 -2.25 8.25 4.70
CA TYR A 51 -2.19 8.37 3.25
C TYR A 51 -1.81 9.81 2.87
N MET A 52 -0.76 9.98 2.08
CA MET A 52 -0.22 11.29 1.70
C MET A 52 -0.56 11.63 0.25
N ALA A 53 -0.50 10.65 -0.65
CA ALA A 53 -0.76 10.82 -2.07
C ALA A 53 -1.33 9.53 -2.67
N THR A 54 -2.02 9.66 -3.80
CA THR A 54 -2.51 8.52 -4.58
C THR A 54 -1.36 7.71 -5.16
N VAL A 55 -1.64 6.44 -5.39
CA VAL A 55 -0.72 5.51 -6.05
C VAL A 55 -1.40 4.99 -7.31
N GLU A 56 -0.75 5.16 -8.44
CA GLU A 56 -1.25 4.69 -9.73
C GLU A 56 -1.02 3.18 -9.87
N ILE A 57 -1.88 2.53 -10.65
CA ILE A 57 -1.68 1.12 -11.00
C ILE A 57 -0.39 0.99 -11.82
N ASN A 58 0.39 -0.06 -11.56
CA ASN A 58 1.73 -0.29 -12.08
C ASN A 58 2.80 0.73 -11.62
N GLU A 59 2.48 1.67 -10.72
CA GLU A 59 3.49 2.51 -10.08
C GLU A 59 4.44 1.64 -9.25
N SER A 60 5.74 1.86 -9.41
CA SER A 60 6.76 1.13 -8.67
C SER A 60 6.93 1.71 -7.27
N LEU A 61 6.66 0.88 -6.27
CA LEU A 61 6.74 1.23 -4.85
C LEU A 61 7.95 0.59 -4.17
N ASN A 62 8.50 1.32 -3.23
CA ASN A 62 9.46 0.83 -2.25
C ASN A 62 8.81 0.75 -0.88
N PHE A 63 9.00 -0.38 -0.19
CA PHE A 63 8.55 -0.57 1.17
C PHE A 63 9.77 -0.57 2.09
N GLU A 64 9.84 0.43 2.96
CA GLU A 64 10.97 0.63 3.85
C GLU A 64 10.51 0.59 5.30
N LEU A 65 11.17 -0.23 6.11
CA LEU A 65 11.00 -0.24 7.55
C LEU A 65 12.08 0.67 8.15
N VAL A 66 11.73 1.93 8.40
CA VAL A 66 12.69 2.95 8.88
C VAL A 66 13.05 2.72 10.35
N THR A 67 12.10 2.20 11.13
CA THR A 67 12.32 1.72 12.51
C THR A 67 11.44 0.50 12.73
N ASN A 68 11.65 -0.25 13.83
CA ASN A 68 10.79 -1.39 14.19
C ASN A 68 9.30 -1.03 14.37
N GLU A 69 8.96 0.25 14.38
CA GLU A 69 7.60 0.77 14.62
C GLU A 69 7.09 1.66 13.48
N LYS A 70 7.90 1.93 12.45
CA LYS A 70 7.54 2.85 11.37
C LYS A 70 7.93 2.31 10.01
N MET A 71 6.93 2.16 9.16
CA MET A 71 7.07 1.82 7.75
C MET A 71 6.71 3.01 6.87
N VAL A 72 7.50 3.19 5.81
CA VAL A 72 7.33 4.22 4.79
C VAL A 72 7.18 3.53 3.45
N ILE A 73 6.17 3.94 2.69
CA ILE A 73 5.97 3.53 1.31
C ILE A 73 6.19 4.75 0.42
N SER A 74 7.14 4.65 -0.49
CA SER A 74 7.47 5.71 -1.46
C SER A 74 7.51 5.16 -2.88
N ASN A 75 7.42 6.04 -3.87
CA ASN A 75 7.65 5.68 -5.26
C ASN A 75 9.14 5.72 -5.63
N GLN A 76 9.47 5.40 -6.88
CA GLN A 76 10.86 5.46 -7.38
C GLN A 76 11.50 6.86 -7.33
N SER A 77 10.69 7.92 -7.43
CA SER A 77 11.15 9.31 -7.31
C SER A 77 11.47 9.72 -5.88
N GLY A 78 11.14 8.88 -4.88
CA GLY A 78 11.30 9.17 -3.46
C GLY A 78 10.10 9.88 -2.84
N ASP A 79 9.01 10.10 -3.58
CA ASP A 79 7.79 10.71 -3.05
C ASP A 79 7.12 9.74 -2.09
N VAL A 80 6.90 10.17 -0.85
CA VAL A 80 6.22 9.35 0.15
C VAL A 80 4.73 9.32 -0.11
N LYS A 81 4.20 8.11 -0.28
CA LYS A 81 2.78 7.84 -0.54
C LYS A 81 2.03 7.52 0.74
N ILE A 82 2.61 6.67 1.60
CA ILE A 82 1.94 6.18 2.81
C ILE A 82 2.94 6.04 3.96
N PHE A 83 2.49 6.41 5.17
CA PHE A 83 3.15 6.07 6.42
C PHE A 83 2.31 5.08 7.22
N ILE A 84 2.95 4.08 7.80
CA ILE A 84 2.33 3.16 8.76
C ILE A 84 3.15 3.22 10.05
N VAL A 85 2.48 3.48 11.16
CA VAL A 85 3.09 3.62 12.48
C VAL A 85 2.41 2.67 13.44
N LYS A 86 3.18 1.79 14.08
CA LYS A 86 2.70 0.88 15.12
C LYS A 86 2.16 1.67 16.32
N ILE A 87 1.12 1.14 16.98
CA ILE A 87 0.58 1.64 18.25
C ILE A 87 0.98 0.70 19.38
#